data_AF-A0A6J6LR34-F1
#
_entry.id   AF-A0A6J6LR34-F1
#
_cell.length_a   1.000
_cell.length_b   1.000
_cell.length_c   1.000
_cell.angle_alpha   90.00
_cell.angle_beta   90.00
_cell.angle_gamma   90.00
#
_symmetry.space_group_name_H-M   'P 1'
#
loop_
_entity.id
_entity.type
_entity.pdbx_description
1 polymer ?
#
loop_
_entity_poly.entity_id
_entity_poly.type
_entity_poly.pdbx_seq_one_letter_code
_entity_poly.pdbx_strand_id
1 'polypeptide(L)'
;MARLVDLYARRPQVQERLTSQIADALVRILEPRGAIVVVEAEHLCMSMRGIRKPGSKTLTSAVRGSLLEPATRAEAMSLIQGR
;
A
#
# COMPACT_ATOMS: atom_id res chain seq x y z
N MET A 1 13.62 -2.03 -1.91
CA MET A 1 12.20 -1.75 -1.55
C MET A 1 12.06 -0.84 -0.34
N ALA A 2 12.59 -1.19 0.84
CA ALA A 2 12.44 -0.37 2.06
C ALA A 2 12.81 1.12 1.89
N ARG A 3 13.96 1.42 1.25
CA ARG A 3 14.40 2.81 0.99
C ARG A 3 13.43 3.62 0.12
N LEU A 4 12.73 2.97 -0.81
CA LEU A 4 11.74 3.65 -1.67
C LEU A 4 10.52 4.06 -0.83
N VAL A 5 10.04 3.15 0.01
CA VAL A 5 8.92 3.40 0.92
C VAL A 5 9.27 4.52 1.90
N ASP A 6 10.45 4.46 2.52
CA ASP A 6 10.94 5.50 3.44
C ASP A 6 11.00 6.89 2.78
N LEU A 7 11.48 6.96 1.54
CA LEU A 7 11.57 8.22 0.81
C LEU A 7 10.20 8.89 0.66
N TYR A 8 9.17 8.11 0.30
CA TYR A 8 7.82 8.65 0.14
C TYR A 8 7.11 8.93 1.48
N ALA A 9 7.46 8.20 2.55
CA ALA A 9 6.85 8.34 3.87
C ALA A 9 7.35 9.54 4.69
N ARG A 10 8.52 10.11 4.38
CA ARG A 10 9.17 11.19 5.16
C ARG A 10 8.58 12.61 4.98
N ARG A 11 7.27 12.72 4.78
CA ARG A 11 6.55 14.00 4.63
C ARG A 11 5.09 13.83 5.06
N PRO A 12 4.32 14.91 5.27
CA PRO A 12 2.87 14.80 5.46
C PRO A 12 2.24 14.02 4.30
N GLN A 13 1.52 12.96 4.62
CA GLN A 13 1.00 12.02 3.63
C GLN A 13 -0.47 11.68 3.90
N VAL A 14 -1.12 11.27 2.82
CA VAL A 14 -2.40 10.57 2.81
C VAL A 14 -2.09 9.13 2.39
N GLN A 15 -2.56 8.14 3.15
CA GLN A 15 -2.11 6.74 2.98
C GLN A 15 -2.38 6.20 1.57
N GLU A 16 -3.51 6.57 0.98
CA GLU A 16 -3.95 6.23 -0.38
C GLU A 16 -2.97 6.80 -1.42
N ARG A 17 -2.52 8.04 -1.21
CA ARG A 17 -1.54 8.70 -2.08
C ARG A 17 -0.16 8.06 -1.95
N LEU A 18 0.28 7.78 -0.73
CA LEU A 18 1.54 7.08 -0.47
C LEU A 18 1.57 5.73 -1.18
N THR A 19 0.51 4.94 -1.03
CA THR A 19 0.36 3.61 -1.65
C THR A 19 0.47 3.69 -3.18
N SER A 20 -0.23 4.66 -3.79
CA SER A 20 -0.18 4.87 -5.24
C SER A 20 1.21 5.32 -5.70
N GLN A 21 1.84 6.26 -4.99
CA GLN A 21 3.17 6.77 -5.33
C GLN A 21 4.23 5.67 -5.33
N ILE A 22 4.16 4.73 -4.37
CA ILE A 22 5.08 3.59 -4.33
C ILE A 22 4.83 2.68 -5.55
N ALA A 23 3.57 2.33 -5.84
CA ALA A 23 3.25 1.47 -6.99
C ALA A 23 3.70 2.09 -8.32
N ASP A 24 3.45 3.38 -8.53
CA ASP A 24 3.85 4.10 -9.74
C ASP A 24 5.38 4.18 -9.88
N ALA A 25 6.09 4.40 -8.77
CA ALA A 25 7.54 4.41 -8.76
C ALA A 25 8.12 3.04 -9.10
N LEU A 26 7.52 1.95 -8.60
CA LEU A 26 7.93 0.59 -8.96
C LEU A 26 7.76 0.33 -10.44
N VAL A 27 6.60 0.70 -11.01
CA VAL A 27 6.35 0.53 -12.44
C VAL A 27 7.34 1.32 -13.28
N ARG A 28 7.58 2.59 -12.92
CA ARG A 28 8.47 3.48 -13.66
C ARG A 28 9.94 3.04 -13.62
N ILE A 29 10.41 2.48 -12.50
CA ILE A 29 11.83 2.16 -12.32
C ILE A 29 12.16 0.73 -12.79
N LEU A 30 11.26 -0.23 -12.55
CA LEU A 30 11.52 -1.65 -12.79
C LEU A 30 10.86 -2.18 -14.06
N GLU A 31 9.97 -1.41 -14.68
CA GLU A 31 9.19 -1.79 -15.86
C GLU A 31 8.59 -3.21 -15.78
N PRO A 32 7.96 -3.59 -14.65
CA PRO A 32 7.44 -4.94 -14.48
C PRO A 32 6.17 -5.12 -15.30
N ARG A 33 5.84 -6.37 -15.62
CA ARG A 33 4.54 -6.72 -16.21
C ARG A 33 3.37 -6.37 -15.29
N GLY A 34 3.57 -6.25 -13.99
CA GLY A 34 2.56 -5.87 -13.01
C GLY A 34 3.16 -5.60 -11.64
N ALA A 35 2.47 -4.79 -10.84
CA ALA A 35 2.87 -4.47 -9.47
C ALA A 35 1.65 -4.36 -8.55
N ILE A 36 1.77 -4.88 -7.34
CA ILE A 36 0.79 -4.74 -6.27
C ILE A 36 1.49 -4.22 -5.02
N VAL A 37 0.92 -3.16 -4.44
CA VAL A 37 1.40 -2.57 -3.19
C VAL A 37 0.24 -2.57 -2.22
N VAL A 38 0.45 -3.15 -1.04
CA VAL A 38 -0.51 -3.18 0.06
C VAL A 38 0.15 -2.51 1.26
N VAL A 39 -0.54 -1.54 1.86
CA VAL A 39 -0.08 -0.82 3.04
C VAL A 39 -1.13 -0.95 4.13
N GLU A 40 -0.71 -1.49 5.27
CA GLU A 40 -1.49 -1.53 6.50
C GLU A 40 -0.85 -0.57 7.52
N ALA A 41 -1.63 0.36 8.06
CA ALA A 41 -1.14 1.28 9.07
C ALA A 41 -2.22 1.64 10.09
N GLU A 42 -1.80 1.99 11.31
CA GLU A 42 -2.65 2.60 12.33
C GLU A 42 -2.41 4.11 12.37
N HIS A 43 -3.50 4.88 12.37
CA HIS A 43 -3.45 6.34 12.38
C HIS A 43 -3.52 6.87 13.80
N LEU A 44 -2.36 7.26 14.35
CA LEU A 44 -2.26 7.79 15.71
C LEU A 44 -3.15 9.01 15.99
N CYS A 45 -3.47 9.82 14.98
CA CYS A 45 -4.41 10.92 15.11
C CYS A 45 -5.84 10.47 15.44
N MET A 46 -6.23 9.25 15.05
CA MET A 46 -7.51 8.61 15.37
C MET A 46 -7.45 7.77 16.65
N SER A 47 -6.28 7.23 16.98
CA SER A 47 -6.08 6.43 18.20
C SER A 47 -5.96 7.32 19.44
N MET A 48 -5.27 8.46 19.34
CA MET A 48 -4.97 9.32 20.50
C MET A 48 -5.87 10.56 20.60
N ARG A 49 -6.47 11.01 19.50
CA ARG A 49 -7.32 12.22 19.45
C ARG A 49 -8.64 11.92 18.73
N GLY A 50 -9.67 12.73 18.96
CA GLY A 50 -10.98 12.54 18.35
C GLY A 50 -11.70 11.28 18.83
N ILE A 51 -12.03 10.36 17.91
CA ILE A 51 -12.89 9.18 18.15
C ILE A 51 -12.26 8.09 19.02
N ARG A 52 -10.94 8.18 19.29
CA ARG A 52 -10.19 7.30 20.21
C ARG A 52 -10.48 5.81 19.99
N LYS A 53 -10.27 5.34 18.76
CA LYS A 53 -10.34 3.90 18.41
C LYS A 53 -8.94 3.32 18.27
N PRO A 54 -8.28 2.91 19.38
CA PRO A 54 -7.01 2.23 19.31
C PRO A 54 -7.14 0.91 18.54
N GLY A 55 -6.10 0.55 17.79
CA GLY A 55 -6.08 -0.66 16.97
C GLY A 55 -6.88 -0.57 15.67
N SER A 56 -7.46 0.59 15.34
CA SER A 56 -8.10 0.81 14.05
C SER A 56 -7.03 0.86 12.95
N LYS A 57 -6.95 -0.20 12.14
CA LYS A 57 -6.04 -0.29 11.01
C LYS A 57 -6.74 0.13 9.73
N THR A 58 -6.04 0.90 8.91
CA THR A 58 -6.47 1.23 7.55
C THR A 58 -5.61 0.44 6.58
N LEU A 59 -6.27 -0.30 5.69
CA LEU A 59 -5.64 -1.05 4.62
C LEU A 59 -5.87 -0.32 3.29
N THR A 60 -4.80 -0.04 2.56
CA THR A 60 -4.84 0.54 1.22
C THR A 60 -4.10 -0.35 0.25
N SER A 61 -4.54 -0.37 -1.01
CA SER A 61 -3.85 -1.10 -2.07
C SER A 61 -3.78 -0.30 -3.36
N ALA A 62 -2.72 -0.53 -4.14
CA ALA A 62 -2.57 -0.02 -5.49
C ALA A 62 -2.06 -1.14 -6.40
N VAL A 63 -2.72 -1.29 -7.56
CA VAL A 63 -2.47 -2.38 -8.51
C VAL A 63 -2.16 -1.79 -9.89
N ARG A 64 -1.19 -2.36 -10.60
CA ARG A 64 -0.75 -1.95 -11.94
C ARG A 64 -0.48 -3.17 -12.83
N GLY A 65 -0.63 -2.99 -14.15
CA GLY A 65 -0.29 -3.98 -15.16
C GLY A 65 -1.10 -5.27 -15.05
N SER A 66 -0.48 -6.40 -15.35
CA SER A 66 -1.07 -7.76 -15.35
C SER A 66 -1.80 -8.15 -14.06
N LEU A 67 -1.46 -7.56 -12.91
CA LEU A 67 -2.18 -7.80 -11.65
C LEU A 67 -3.58 -7.14 -11.61
N LEU A 68 -3.95 -6.36 -12.63
CA LEU A 68 -5.33 -5.93 -12.83
C LEU A 68 -6.25 -7.10 -13.21
N GLU A 69 -5.71 -8.20 -13.73
CA GLU A 69 -6.49 -9.41 -13.97
C GLU A 69 -7.00 -9.99 -12.64
N PRO A 70 -8.33 -10.14 -12.44
CA PRO A 70 -8.90 -10.59 -11.17
C PRO A 70 -8.31 -11.90 -10.64
N ALA A 71 -8.09 -12.89 -11.51
CA ALA A 71 -7.55 -14.19 -11.10
C ALA A 71 -6.12 -14.06 -10.54
N THR A 72 -5.24 -13.39 -11.27
CA THR A 72 -3.84 -13.16 -10.83
C THR A 72 -3.77 -12.27 -9.59
N ARG A 73 -4.69 -11.30 -9.47
CA ARG A 73 -4.80 -10.46 -8.27
C ARG A 73 -5.19 -11.27 -7.04
N ALA A 74 -6.17 -12.16 -7.19
CA ALA A 74 -6.66 -12.98 -6.09
C ALA A 74 -5.56 -13.91 -5.56
N GLU A 75 -4.81 -14.55 -6.46
CA GLU A 75 -3.65 -15.37 -6.11
C GLU A 75 -2.60 -14.56 -5.33
N ALA A 76 -2.20 -13.39 -5.85
CA ALA A 76 -1.24 -12.52 -5.18
C ALA A 76 -1.73 -12.05 -3.79
N MET A 77 -3.01 -11.72 -3.66
CA MET A 77 -3.60 -11.31 -2.38
C MET A 77 -3.65 -12.45 -1.36
N SER A 78 -3.87 -13.70 -1.79
CA SER A 78 -3.81 -14.89 -0.91
C SER A 78 -2.42 -15.02 -0.28
N LEU A 79 -1.38 -14.93 -1.12
CA LEU A 79 0.02 -15.00 -0.68
C LEU A 79 0.39 -13.87 0.29
N ILE A 80 -0.09 -12.64 0.03
CA ILE A 80 0.16 -11.48 0.91
C ILE A 80 -0.52 -11.63 2.27
N GLN A 81 -1.71 -12.23 2.31
CA GLN A 81 -2.47 -12.44 3.56
C GLN A 81 -2.05 -13.71 4.30
N GLY A 82 -1.10 -14.47 3.77
CA GLY A 82 -0.62 -15.72 4.38
C GLY A 82 -1.69 -16.82 4.43
N ARG A 83 -2.57 -16.88 3.42
CA ARG A 83 -3.58 -17.94 3.26
C ARG A 83 -3.31 -18.76 2.02
#